data_AF-A0AB34HHW2-F1
#
_entry.id   AF-A0AB34HHW2-F1
#
_cell.length_a   1.000
_cell.length_b   1.000
_cell.length_c   1.000
_cell.angle_alpha   90.00
_cell.angle_beta   90.00
_cell.angle_gamma   90.00
#
_symmetry.space_group_name_H-M   'P 1'
#
loop_
_entity.id
_entity.type
_entity.pdbx_description
1 polymer ?
#
loop_
_entity_poly.entity_id
_entity_poly.type
_entity_poly.pdbx_seq_one_letter_code
_entity_poly.pdbx_strand_id
1 'polypeptide(L)'
;MFLVANLGTKQPCHSSDPGCPNDGRYQYNTNVVFSSNGTLVDSYRKQNLYFEAAFNTPLEVDRITFDTPFAGKFGIFTCFDILFFDPAVRLLIDSEVKHVVYPTAWMNQLPLLAAIQIQRGFAITFGINFLAANIHHPSLGMTGSGIHAPLKSFWHHDMESPEGHLIIAQVAKNPQGLIGTGNATGKMDPSHSKFLKILAGDPYSEKDAQDVHCDGAPKWNTNAPPTFNSEMMYDNFTLVPVWGKEGYLRVCANGLCCHLLYQRPTLSKELYALGVFDGLHTVHGTYYVQVCALVKCGGLGFETCGQEVTEAAGIFEFHLWGNFSTSYIFPMLLTSGMTLETPDQLGWENDNYFLRKSGLSSGLVTAALYGRLYEKD
;
A
#
# COMPACT_ATOMS: atom_id res chain seq x y z
N MET A 1 -5.23 -20.25 23.18
CA MET A 1 -4.57 -19.68 21.98
C MET A 1 -5.30 -20.19 20.76
N PHE A 2 -5.67 -19.33 19.82
CA PHE A 2 -6.11 -19.78 18.50
C PHE A 2 -4.86 -19.97 17.63
N LEU A 3 -4.85 -21.01 16.79
CA LEU A 3 -3.74 -21.31 15.89
C LEU A 3 -4.23 -21.18 14.45
N VAL A 4 -3.50 -20.40 13.65
CA VAL A 4 -3.72 -20.30 12.21
C VAL A 4 -2.48 -20.87 11.53
N ALA A 5 -2.67 -21.78 10.60
CA ALA A 5 -1.59 -22.40 9.84
C ALA A 5 -1.97 -22.51 8.37
N ASN A 6 -0.97 -22.57 7.49
CA ASN A 6 -1.15 -22.86 6.08
C ASN A 6 -0.62 -24.26 5.76
N LEU A 7 -1.40 -25.05 5.01
CA LEU A 7 -1.08 -26.42 4.62
C LEU A 7 -1.68 -26.75 3.25
N GLY A 8 -1.24 -27.85 2.65
CA GLY A 8 -1.87 -28.40 1.44
C GLY A 8 -3.04 -29.33 1.80
N THR A 9 -4.22 -29.09 1.22
CA THR A 9 -5.34 -30.05 1.31
C THR A 9 -5.52 -30.80 0.00
N LYS A 10 -6.07 -32.02 0.10
CA LYS A 10 -6.42 -32.86 -1.03
C LYS A 10 -7.89 -33.25 -0.91
N GLN A 11 -8.65 -33.03 -1.97
CA GLN A 11 -10.06 -33.41 -2.06
C GLN A 11 -10.24 -34.37 -3.25
N PRO A 12 -10.38 -35.68 -3.00
CA PRO A 12 -10.69 -36.65 -4.05
C PRO A 12 -11.98 -36.27 -4.78
N CYS A 13 -12.02 -36.50 -6.08
CA CYS A 13 -13.19 -36.30 -6.92
C CYS A 13 -13.37 -37.46 -7.89
N HIS A 14 -14.58 -37.59 -8.44
CA HIS A 14 -14.94 -38.64 -9.40
C HIS A 14 -15.11 -38.05 -10.78
N SER A 15 -15.02 -38.88 -11.83
CA SER A 15 -15.22 -38.46 -13.22
C SER A 15 -16.62 -37.92 -13.52
N SER A 16 -17.58 -38.11 -12.61
CA SER A 16 -18.91 -37.48 -12.68
C SER A 16 -18.89 -35.99 -12.35
N ASP A 17 -17.86 -35.50 -11.64
CA ASP A 17 -17.62 -34.08 -11.41
C ASP A 17 -16.90 -33.51 -12.64
N PRO A 18 -17.54 -32.61 -13.43
CA PRO A 18 -16.95 -32.07 -14.64
C PRO A 18 -15.70 -31.22 -14.40
N GLY A 19 -15.49 -30.70 -13.19
CA GLY A 19 -14.30 -29.93 -12.82
C GLY A 19 -13.13 -30.78 -12.33
N CYS A 20 -13.34 -32.09 -12.13
CA CYS A 20 -12.36 -32.96 -11.49
C CYS A 20 -11.08 -33.06 -12.34
N PRO A 21 -9.90 -32.74 -11.79
CA PRO A 21 -8.64 -32.89 -12.51
C PRO A 21 -8.39 -34.34 -12.94
N ASN A 22 -7.64 -34.52 -14.02
CA ASN A 22 -7.35 -35.84 -14.61
C ASN A 22 -6.69 -36.83 -13.64
N ASP A 23 -6.06 -36.35 -12.58
CA ASP A 23 -5.38 -37.15 -11.57
C ASP A 23 -6.29 -37.50 -10.36
N GLY A 24 -7.59 -37.21 -10.46
CA GLY A 24 -8.66 -37.66 -9.57
C GLY A 24 -8.78 -36.91 -8.25
N ARG A 25 -8.19 -35.71 -8.14
CA ARG A 25 -8.34 -34.87 -6.94
C ARG A 25 -8.18 -33.39 -7.25
N TYR A 26 -8.77 -32.56 -6.41
CA TYR A 26 -8.32 -31.19 -6.22
C TYR A 26 -7.24 -31.13 -5.14
N GLN A 27 -6.33 -30.17 -5.26
CA GLN A 27 -5.29 -29.86 -4.29
C GLN A 27 -5.31 -28.35 -4.04
N TYR A 28 -5.38 -27.91 -2.78
CA TYR A 28 -5.51 -26.48 -2.47
C TYR A 28 -4.45 -26.00 -1.48
N ASN A 29 -3.92 -24.80 -1.73
CA ASN A 29 -3.22 -24.01 -0.73
C ASN A 29 -4.28 -23.56 0.30
N THR A 30 -4.16 -24.02 1.55
CA THR A 30 -5.26 -23.92 2.52
C THR A 30 -4.80 -23.37 3.85
N ASN A 31 -5.41 -22.27 4.30
CA ASN A 31 -5.32 -21.87 5.70
C ASN A 31 -6.32 -22.68 6.54
N VAL A 32 -5.92 -23.07 7.74
CA VAL A 32 -6.78 -23.71 8.74
C VAL A 32 -6.71 -22.95 10.05
N VAL A 33 -7.85 -22.89 10.75
CA VAL A 33 -7.97 -22.19 12.03
C VAL A 33 -8.38 -23.18 13.11
N PHE A 34 -7.58 -23.33 14.17
CA PHE A 34 -7.91 -24.12 15.34
C PHE A 34 -8.20 -23.21 16.54
N SER A 35 -9.27 -23.51 17.28
CA SER A 35 -9.62 -22.78 18.50
C SER A 35 -8.73 -23.18 19.68
N SER A 36 -8.92 -22.52 20.82
CA SER A 36 -8.16 -22.80 22.04
C SER A 36 -8.32 -24.20 22.64
N ASN A 37 -9.32 -24.96 22.23
CA ASN A 37 -9.49 -26.36 22.65
C ASN A 37 -9.03 -27.38 21.59
N GLY A 38 -8.42 -26.91 20.50
CA GLY A 38 -7.93 -27.76 19.40
C GLY A 38 -8.98 -28.12 18.34
N THR A 39 -10.20 -27.58 18.42
CA THR A 39 -11.23 -27.79 17.39
C THR A 39 -10.90 -27.02 16.12
N LEU A 40 -10.98 -27.65 14.94
CA LEU A 40 -10.95 -26.97 13.66
C LEU A 40 -12.20 -26.09 13.53
N VAL A 41 -11.99 -24.78 13.44
CA VAL A 41 -13.04 -23.77 13.36
C VAL A 41 -13.46 -23.54 11.91
N ASP A 42 -12.46 -23.36 11.04
CA ASP A 42 -12.72 -23.09 9.63
C ASP A 42 -11.46 -23.35 8.77
N SER A 43 -11.63 -23.36 7.45
CA SER A 43 -10.54 -23.45 6.48
C SER A 43 -10.80 -22.61 5.23
N TYR A 44 -9.78 -21.91 4.76
CA TYR A 44 -9.81 -21.06 3.57
C TYR A 44 -8.89 -21.61 2.49
N ARG A 45 -9.40 -21.84 1.28
CA ARG A 45 -8.60 -22.21 0.11
C ARG A 45 -8.22 -20.95 -0.67
N LYS A 46 -6.92 -20.78 -0.94
CA LYS A 46 -6.38 -19.60 -1.63
C LYS A 46 -7.02 -19.43 -3.01
N GLN A 47 -7.58 -18.24 -3.25
CA GLN A 47 -8.22 -17.91 -4.52
C GLN A 47 -7.19 -17.46 -5.57
N ASN A 48 -6.33 -16.51 -5.23
CA ASN A 48 -5.42 -15.88 -6.17
C ASN A 48 -4.04 -16.54 -6.09
N LEU A 49 -3.84 -17.57 -6.92
CA LEU A 49 -2.56 -18.26 -7.03
C LEU A 49 -1.53 -17.38 -7.74
N TYR A 50 -0.27 -17.44 -7.30
CA TYR A 50 0.82 -16.66 -7.90
C TYR A 50 1.56 -17.47 -8.98
N PHE A 51 2.50 -18.33 -8.58
CA PHE A 51 3.17 -19.32 -9.44
C PHE A 51 3.09 -20.72 -8.82
N GLU A 52 1.89 -21.07 -8.38
CA GLU A 52 1.62 -22.23 -7.53
C GLU A 52 0.97 -23.37 -8.32
N ALA A 53 1.65 -23.85 -9.37
CA ALA A 53 1.12 -24.88 -10.30
C ALA A 53 0.74 -26.23 -9.63
N ALA A 54 1.17 -26.45 -8.38
CA ALA A 54 0.80 -27.62 -7.59
C ALA A 54 -0.64 -27.55 -7.03
N PHE A 55 -1.27 -26.37 -7.05
CA PHE A 55 -2.60 -26.15 -6.48
C PHE A 55 -3.62 -25.75 -7.54
N ASN A 56 -4.87 -26.11 -7.28
CA ASN A 56 -6.03 -25.68 -8.03
C ASN A 56 -6.62 -24.42 -7.40
N THR A 57 -7.26 -23.59 -8.22
CA THR A 57 -8.09 -22.47 -7.75
C THR A 57 -9.49 -23.00 -7.41
N PRO A 58 -10.07 -22.65 -6.25
CA PRO A 58 -11.47 -22.96 -5.93
C PRO A 58 -12.43 -22.41 -6.98
N LEU A 59 -13.46 -23.19 -7.32
CA LEU A 59 -14.50 -22.75 -8.25
C LEU A 59 -15.35 -21.60 -7.66
N GLU A 60 -15.66 -21.70 -6.37
CA GLU A 60 -16.32 -20.66 -5.61
C GLU A 60 -15.32 -20.03 -4.66
N VAL A 61 -15.33 -18.69 -4.57
CA VAL A 61 -14.44 -17.94 -3.69
C VAL A 61 -14.84 -18.20 -2.24
N ASP A 62 -13.91 -18.73 -1.45
CA ASP A 62 -14.07 -18.91 -0.02
C ASP A 62 -14.06 -17.55 0.69
N ARG A 63 -15.15 -17.19 1.36
CA ARG A 63 -15.27 -15.95 2.16
C ARG A 63 -15.34 -16.28 3.64
N ILE A 64 -14.19 -16.67 4.19
CA ILE A 64 -14.11 -17.27 5.51
C ILE A 64 -13.93 -16.21 6.59
N THR A 65 -14.75 -16.32 7.64
CA THR A 65 -14.61 -15.54 8.87
C THR A 65 -14.84 -16.44 10.08
N PHE A 66 -14.21 -16.13 11.20
CA PHE A 66 -14.40 -16.88 12.43
C PHE A 66 -14.48 -15.96 13.65
N ASP A 67 -15.32 -16.34 14.62
CA ASP A 67 -15.51 -15.58 15.85
C ASP A 67 -14.53 -16.01 16.94
N THR A 68 -14.08 -15.02 17.70
CA THR A 68 -13.21 -15.22 18.87
C THR A 68 -13.80 -14.57 20.11
N PRO A 69 -13.62 -15.15 21.30
CA PRO A 69 -14.13 -14.57 22.54
C PRO A 69 -13.42 -13.27 22.95
N PHE A 70 -12.21 -13.03 22.42
CA PHE A 70 -11.36 -11.90 22.84
C PHE A 70 -11.43 -10.70 21.89
N ALA A 71 -11.58 -10.92 20.58
CA ALA A 71 -11.51 -9.85 19.58
C ALA A 71 -12.67 -9.85 18.57
N GLY A 72 -13.70 -10.69 18.78
CA GLY A 72 -14.82 -10.77 17.84
C GLY A 72 -14.39 -11.45 16.54
N LYS A 73 -14.87 -10.94 15.41
CA LYS A 73 -14.76 -11.59 14.11
C LYS A 73 -13.43 -11.32 13.41
N PHE A 74 -12.81 -12.38 12.92
CA PHE A 74 -11.60 -12.36 12.10
C PHE A 74 -11.93 -12.78 10.67
N GLY A 75 -11.32 -12.10 9.70
CA GLY A 75 -11.21 -12.54 8.31
C GLY A 75 -9.90 -13.28 8.08
N ILE A 76 -9.85 -14.08 7.02
CA ILE A 76 -8.66 -14.83 6.63
C ILE A 76 -8.53 -14.88 5.11
N PHE A 77 -7.33 -14.62 4.62
CA PHE A 77 -6.91 -14.83 3.23
C PHE A 77 -5.38 -14.96 3.16
N THR A 78 -4.81 -15.23 1.99
CA THR A 78 -3.42 -15.67 1.88
C THR A 78 -2.64 -14.89 0.83
N CYS A 79 -1.51 -14.30 1.23
CA CYS A 79 -0.48 -13.78 0.33
C CYS A 79 -1.10 -12.92 -0.82
N PHE A 80 -0.87 -13.31 -2.06
CA PHE A 80 -1.29 -12.60 -3.27
C PHE A 80 -2.76 -12.15 -3.29
N ASP A 81 -3.66 -12.79 -2.54
CA ASP A 81 -5.05 -12.34 -2.34
C ASP A 81 -5.16 -10.85 -1.93
N ILE A 82 -4.19 -10.29 -1.22
CA ILE A 82 -4.21 -8.89 -0.76
C ILE A 82 -4.31 -7.88 -1.91
N LEU A 83 -3.88 -8.25 -3.12
CA LEU A 83 -3.88 -7.38 -4.30
C LEU A 83 -5.20 -7.44 -5.09
N PHE A 84 -6.15 -8.31 -4.72
CA PHE A 84 -7.38 -8.57 -5.47
C PHE A 84 -8.63 -8.25 -4.66
N PHE A 85 -9.73 -8.06 -5.37
CA PHE A 85 -11.00 -7.72 -4.73
C PHE A 85 -11.56 -8.90 -3.93
N ASP A 86 -11.57 -10.08 -4.54
CA ASP A 86 -12.07 -11.32 -3.94
C ASP A 86 -10.88 -12.21 -3.51
N PRO A 87 -10.83 -12.68 -2.25
CA PRO A 87 -11.78 -12.39 -1.17
C PRO A 87 -11.45 -11.13 -0.36
N ALA A 88 -10.24 -10.57 -0.50
CA ALA A 88 -9.65 -9.68 0.50
C ALA A 88 -10.47 -8.40 0.77
N VAL A 89 -10.85 -7.67 -0.28
CA VAL A 89 -11.64 -6.43 -0.15
C VAL A 89 -13.10 -6.75 0.17
N ARG A 90 -13.69 -7.73 -0.54
CA ARG A 90 -15.08 -8.14 -0.35
C ARG A 90 -15.36 -8.55 1.10
N LEU A 91 -14.45 -9.29 1.74
CA LEU A 91 -14.55 -9.69 3.14
C LEU A 91 -14.69 -8.50 4.08
N LEU A 92 -14.08 -7.36 3.78
CA LEU A 92 -14.05 -6.19 4.67
C LEU A 92 -15.19 -5.21 4.42
N ILE A 93 -15.79 -5.25 3.24
CA ILE A 93 -16.97 -4.41 2.91
C ILE A 93 -18.25 -5.08 3.43
N ASP A 94 -18.37 -6.40 3.28
CA ASP A 94 -19.61 -7.14 3.52
C ASP A 94 -19.71 -7.71 4.94
N SER A 95 -18.76 -7.42 5.84
CA SER A 95 -18.72 -7.99 7.18
C SER A 95 -18.21 -7.04 8.27
N GLU A 96 -18.50 -7.37 9.53
CA GLU A 96 -18.01 -6.65 10.72
C GLU A 96 -16.56 -7.03 11.11
N VAL A 97 -15.77 -7.54 10.16
CA VAL A 97 -14.38 -7.96 10.39
C VAL A 97 -13.52 -6.74 10.75
N LYS A 98 -12.89 -6.80 11.93
CA LYS A 98 -11.93 -5.77 12.40
C LYS A 98 -10.50 -6.30 12.51
N HIS A 99 -10.33 -7.58 12.21
CA HIS A 99 -9.07 -8.29 12.39
C HIS A 99 -8.86 -9.25 11.22
N VAL A 100 -7.69 -9.27 10.61
CA VAL A 100 -7.33 -10.22 9.57
C VAL A 100 -6.10 -11.00 10.02
N VAL A 101 -6.16 -12.32 9.87
CA VAL A 101 -4.98 -13.20 9.94
C VAL A 101 -4.53 -13.51 8.52
N TYR A 102 -3.24 -13.32 8.26
CA TYR A 102 -2.69 -13.33 6.92
C TYR A 102 -1.38 -14.13 6.87
N PRO A 103 -1.46 -15.45 6.69
CA PRO A 103 -0.31 -16.26 6.32
C PRO A 103 0.19 -15.86 4.93
N THR A 104 1.50 -15.72 4.78
CA THR A 104 2.09 -15.30 3.51
C THR A 104 3.49 -15.86 3.29
N ALA A 105 3.87 -15.96 2.02
CA ALA A 105 5.22 -16.22 1.56
C ALA A 105 5.54 -15.14 0.51
N TRP A 106 5.66 -13.90 0.99
CA TRP A 106 5.76 -12.70 0.17
C TRP A 106 7.21 -12.43 -0.17
N MET A 107 7.49 -12.28 -1.46
CA MET A 107 8.77 -11.82 -1.97
C MET A 107 8.72 -10.30 -2.07
N ASN A 108 9.59 -9.61 -1.32
CA ASN A 108 9.64 -8.16 -1.34
C ASN A 108 10.02 -7.68 -2.74
N GLN A 109 9.27 -6.69 -3.24
CA GLN A 109 9.59 -5.98 -4.46
C GLN A 109 9.51 -4.48 -4.18
N LEU A 110 10.68 -3.87 -4.01
CA LEU A 110 10.79 -2.45 -3.70
C LEU A 110 10.63 -1.61 -4.98
N PRO A 111 10.20 -0.34 -4.89
CA PRO A 111 9.89 0.39 -3.66
C PRO A 111 8.41 0.35 -3.26
N LEU A 112 7.52 -0.35 -3.98
CA LEU A 112 6.07 -0.26 -3.75
C LEU A 112 5.46 -1.46 -3.03
N LEU A 113 6.04 -2.65 -3.15
CA LEU A 113 5.43 -3.90 -2.68
C LEU A 113 6.37 -4.66 -1.72
N ALA A 114 7.03 -3.95 -0.81
CA ALA A 114 7.60 -4.60 0.37
C ALA A 114 6.46 -5.13 1.26
N ALA A 115 6.62 -6.34 1.81
CA ALA A 115 5.64 -7.04 2.62
C ALA A 115 5.05 -6.14 3.71
N ILE A 116 5.92 -5.63 4.59
CA ILE A 116 5.54 -4.76 5.71
C ILE A 116 4.86 -3.46 5.29
N GLN A 117 5.12 -3.00 4.06
CA GLN A 117 4.65 -1.73 3.52
C GLN A 117 3.22 -1.88 3.00
N ILE A 118 2.97 -2.84 2.11
CA ILE A 118 1.63 -3.07 1.56
C ILE A 118 0.66 -3.61 2.62
N GLN A 119 1.13 -4.50 3.50
CA GLN A 119 0.32 -5.05 4.60
C GLN A 119 -0.12 -3.96 5.59
N ARG A 120 0.77 -3.00 5.88
CA ARG A 120 0.43 -1.83 6.68
C ARG A 120 -0.55 -0.90 5.95
N GLY A 121 -0.30 -0.61 4.67
CA GLY A 121 -1.21 0.22 3.86
C GLY A 121 -2.63 -0.35 3.83
N PHE A 122 -2.74 -1.67 3.72
CA PHE A 122 -4.02 -2.39 3.79
C PHE A 122 -4.70 -2.22 5.16
N ALA A 123 -3.95 -2.39 6.25
CA ALA A 123 -4.48 -2.18 7.62
C ALA A 123 -5.00 -0.76 7.85
N ILE A 124 -4.29 0.25 7.35
CA ILE A 124 -4.70 1.67 7.44
C ILE A 124 -5.98 1.90 6.64
N THR A 125 -6.01 1.46 5.38
CA THR A 125 -7.11 1.72 4.44
C THR A 125 -8.43 1.18 4.94
N PHE A 126 -8.43 -0.05 5.46
CA PHE A 126 -9.64 -0.69 5.98
C PHE A 126 -9.86 -0.46 7.47
N GLY A 127 -8.96 0.24 8.17
CA GLY A 127 -9.12 0.53 9.59
C GLY A 127 -9.10 -0.73 10.47
N ILE A 128 -8.34 -1.76 10.10
CA ILE A 128 -8.33 -3.08 10.76
C ILE A 128 -7.00 -3.38 11.46
N ASN A 129 -7.00 -4.37 12.34
CA ASN A 129 -5.76 -5.03 12.75
C ASN A 129 -5.42 -6.12 11.75
N PHE A 130 -4.19 -6.13 11.25
CA PHE A 130 -3.70 -7.07 10.24
C PHE A 130 -2.50 -7.83 10.79
N LEU A 131 -2.63 -9.15 10.95
CA LEU A 131 -1.62 -10.03 11.53
C LEU A 131 -0.98 -10.83 10.39
N ALA A 132 0.15 -10.34 9.90
CA ALA A 132 0.90 -10.94 8.81
C ALA A 132 2.03 -11.83 9.32
N ALA A 133 2.00 -13.10 8.94
CA ALA A 133 3.04 -14.08 9.23
C ALA A 133 3.70 -14.51 7.91
N ASN A 134 4.89 -13.99 7.65
CA ASN A 134 5.65 -14.25 6.43
C ASN A 134 6.69 -15.37 6.63
N ILE A 135 7.02 -16.06 5.54
CA ILE A 135 8.20 -16.90 5.47
C ILE A 135 9.46 -16.04 5.63
N HIS A 136 10.44 -16.59 6.35
CA HIS A 136 11.78 -16.02 6.43
C HIS A 136 12.74 -16.84 5.57
N HIS A 137 12.98 -16.35 4.36
CA HIS A 137 13.87 -16.96 3.37
C HIS A 137 14.57 -15.85 2.57
N PRO A 138 15.61 -15.20 3.15
CA PRO A 138 16.25 -14.00 2.60
C PRO A 138 16.75 -14.14 1.15
N SER A 139 17.22 -15.32 0.75
CA SER A 139 17.71 -15.56 -0.62
C SER A 139 16.61 -15.48 -1.70
N LEU A 140 15.33 -15.51 -1.32
CA LEU A 140 14.19 -15.27 -2.20
C LEU A 140 13.52 -13.91 -1.94
N GLY A 141 14.16 -13.02 -1.17
CA GLY A 141 13.57 -11.75 -0.76
C GLY A 141 12.36 -11.91 0.18
N MET A 142 12.20 -13.07 0.83
CA MET A 142 11.09 -13.33 1.75
C MET A 142 11.49 -13.00 3.18
N THR A 143 11.04 -11.85 3.64
CA THR A 143 11.06 -11.42 5.05
C THR A 143 10.05 -10.28 5.20
N GLY A 144 9.71 -9.91 6.42
CA GLY A 144 8.67 -8.91 6.67
C GLY A 144 7.40 -9.55 7.20
N SER A 145 7.38 -9.76 8.51
CA SER A 145 6.18 -10.13 9.27
C SER A 145 5.76 -8.96 10.15
N GLY A 146 4.49 -8.89 10.54
CA GLY A 146 4.04 -7.80 11.41
C GLY A 146 2.63 -7.92 11.95
N ILE A 147 2.39 -7.15 13.01
CA ILE A 147 1.08 -6.86 13.57
C ILE A 147 0.83 -5.37 13.30
N HIS A 148 -0.05 -5.10 12.34
CA HIS A 148 -0.35 -3.74 11.87
C HIS A 148 -1.73 -3.32 12.33
N ALA A 149 -1.79 -2.31 13.20
CA ALA A 149 -3.00 -1.54 13.46
C ALA A 149 -2.92 -0.22 12.68
N PRO A 150 -4.04 0.50 12.44
CA PRO A 150 -4.02 1.70 11.62
C PRO A 150 -3.03 2.77 12.13
N LEU A 151 -2.95 2.95 13.45
CA LEU A 151 -2.10 3.96 14.08
C LEU A 151 -0.70 3.47 14.45
N LYS A 152 -0.49 2.15 14.52
CA LYS A 152 0.76 1.57 15.05
C LYS A 152 1.03 0.20 14.44
N SER A 153 2.28 -0.04 14.06
CA SER A 153 2.74 -1.35 13.60
C SER A 153 3.83 -1.89 14.51
N PHE A 154 3.92 -3.21 14.60
CA PHE A 154 5.04 -3.96 15.17
C PHE A 154 5.49 -4.93 14.10
N TRP A 155 6.72 -4.82 13.62
CA TRP A 155 7.17 -5.59 12.46
C TRP A 155 8.59 -6.10 12.67
N HIS A 156 8.95 -7.09 11.88
CA HIS A 156 10.29 -7.62 11.77
C HIS A 156 10.63 -7.82 10.29
N HIS A 157 11.78 -7.30 9.89
CA HIS A 157 12.35 -7.46 8.56
C HIS A 157 13.85 -7.67 8.75
N ASP A 158 14.39 -8.72 8.18
CA ASP A 158 15.81 -9.06 8.27
C ASP A 158 16.23 -9.83 7.00
N MET A 159 17.26 -9.34 6.32
CA MET A 159 17.83 -9.96 5.13
C MET A 159 19.20 -10.61 5.39
N GLU A 160 19.72 -10.48 6.61
CA GLU A 160 21.05 -10.93 7.01
C GLU A 160 21.00 -12.25 7.78
N SER A 161 20.13 -12.32 8.80
CA SER A 161 20.00 -13.52 9.64
C SER A 161 19.15 -14.59 8.97
N PRO A 162 19.41 -15.90 9.18
CA PRO A 162 18.50 -16.98 8.79
C PRO A 162 17.44 -17.30 9.87
N GLU A 163 17.50 -16.67 11.04
CA GLU A 163 16.68 -17.03 12.20
C GLU A 163 15.22 -16.60 12.05
N GLY A 164 14.32 -17.42 12.60
CA GLY A 164 12.91 -17.04 12.74
C GLY A 164 12.69 -15.97 13.81
N HIS A 165 11.54 -15.30 13.77
CA HIS A 165 11.20 -14.24 14.72
C HIS A 165 9.75 -14.36 15.22
N LEU A 166 9.54 -14.11 16.51
CA LEU A 166 8.22 -14.08 17.15
C LEU A 166 7.87 -12.66 17.57
N ILE A 167 6.80 -12.10 16.98
CA ILE A 167 6.27 -10.78 17.35
C ILE A 167 5.07 -10.99 18.27
N ILE A 168 5.11 -10.37 19.45
CA ILE A 168 3.99 -10.32 20.39
C ILE A 168 3.65 -8.86 20.65
N ALA A 169 2.40 -8.48 20.43
CA ALA A 169 1.90 -7.15 20.72
C ALA A 169 0.45 -7.19 21.20
N GLN A 170 0.08 -6.20 22.03
CA GLN A 170 -1.31 -5.93 22.36
C GLN A 170 -1.90 -4.99 21.31
N VAL A 171 -3.09 -5.33 20.81
CA VAL A 171 -3.84 -4.52 19.83
C VAL A 171 -5.25 -4.24 20.34
N ALA A 172 -5.84 -3.13 19.89
CA ALA A 172 -7.20 -2.78 20.28
C ALA A 172 -8.21 -3.72 19.63
N LYS A 173 -9.19 -4.20 20.41
CA LYS A 173 -10.35 -4.96 19.90
C LYS A 173 -11.17 -4.17 18.88
N ASN A 174 -11.24 -2.85 19.05
CA ASN A 174 -11.90 -1.94 18.12
C ASN A 174 -10.85 -0.95 17.64
N PRO A 175 -10.09 -1.27 16.57
CA PRO A 175 -9.12 -0.34 16.01
C PRO A 175 -9.84 0.94 15.56
N GLN A 176 -9.20 2.07 15.80
CA GLN A 176 -9.63 3.37 15.28
C GLN A 176 -8.82 3.65 14.02
N GLY A 177 -9.48 4.05 12.94
CA GLY A 177 -8.80 4.49 11.72
C GLY A 177 -7.98 5.75 11.94
N LEU A 178 -7.08 6.06 11.01
CA LEU A 178 -6.54 7.42 10.92
C LEU A 178 -7.71 8.35 10.57
N ILE A 179 -7.96 9.36 11.40
CA ILE A 179 -9.04 10.33 11.19
C ILE A 179 -8.68 11.16 9.95
N GLY A 180 -9.42 10.95 8.85
CA GLY A 180 -9.50 11.92 7.76
C GLY A 180 -10.19 13.17 8.30
N THR A 181 -9.51 14.31 8.29
CA THR A 181 -9.96 15.52 8.98
C THR A 181 -11.12 16.18 8.24
N GLY A 182 -12.34 15.71 8.48
CA GLY A 182 -13.54 16.52 8.28
C GLY A 182 -13.70 17.61 9.35
N ASN A 183 -12.94 17.59 10.46
CA ASN A 183 -13.09 18.56 11.58
C ASN A 183 -11.86 18.59 12.52
N ALA A 184 -10.67 18.94 12.03
CA ALA A 184 -9.57 19.30 12.93
C ALA A 184 -9.62 20.79 13.26
N THR A 185 -10.27 21.16 14.37
CA THR A 185 -10.25 22.51 14.97
C THR A 185 -8.89 22.88 15.60
N GLY A 186 -7.80 22.28 15.12
CA GLY A 186 -6.43 22.63 15.50
C GLY A 186 -5.89 23.75 14.61
N LYS A 187 -4.87 24.50 15.06
CA LYS A 187 -4.17 25.51 14.24
C LYS A 187 -3.82 24.89 12.88
N MET A 188 -4.40 25.46 11.82
CA MET A 188 -4.21 25.04 10.45
C MET A 188 -2.72 25.06 10.10
N ASP A 189 -2.19 23.91 9.72
CA ASP A 189 -0.78 23.75 9.42
C ASP A 189 -0.37 24.55 8.17
N PRO A 190 0.83 25.17 8.12
CA PRO A 190 1.29 25.94 6.96
C PRO A 190 1.26 25.17 5.64
N SER A 191 1.67 23.90 5.62
CA SER A 191 1.69 23.06 4.40
C SER A 191 0.28 22.70 3.93
N HIS A 192 -0.65 22.45 4.86
CA HIS A 192 -2.06 22.20 4.54
C HIS A 192 -2.75 23.48 4.05
N SER A 193 -2.44 24.64 4.63
CA SER A 193 -2.94 25.93 4.13
C SER A 193 -2.44 26.26 2.72
N LYS A 194 -1.20 25.87 2.40
CA LYS A 194 -0.61 26.05 1.07
C LYS A 194 -1.24 25.09 0.06
N PHE A 195 -1.50 23.84 0.45
CA PHE A 195 -2.28 22.89 -0.32
C PHE A 195 -3.67 23.44 -0.67
N LEU A 196 -4.43 23.91 0.32
CA LEU A 196 -5.76 24.47 0.10
C LEU A 196 -5.74 25.70 -0.81
N LYS A 197 -4.72 26.56 -0.69
CA LYS A 197 -4.52 27.69 -1.62
C LYS A 197 -4.22 27.24 -3.05
N ILE A 198 -3.43 26.17 -3.22
CA ILE A 198 -3.12 25.61 -4.54
C ILE A 198 -4.38 25.05 -5.18
N LEU A 199 -5.18 24.30 -4.43
CA LEU A 199 -6.45 23.76 -4.93
C LEU A 199 -7.46 24.85 -5.26
N ALA A 200 -7.54 25.91 -4.46
CA ALA A 200 -8.40 27.06 -4.75
C ALA A 200 -7.90 27.93 -5.93
N GLY A 201 -6.66 27.71 -6.39
CA GLY A 201 -6.00 28.50 -7.43
C GLY A 201 -6.13 27.96 -8.85
N ASP A 202 -6.78 26.80 -9.08
CA ASP A 202 -7.08 26.30 -10.42
C ASP A 202 -8.33 27.02 -10.98
N PRO A 203 -8.21 27.82 -12.06
CA PRO A 203 -9.33 28.63 -12.54
C PRO A 203 -10.15 27.87 -13.59
N TYR A 204 -11.29 27.31 -13.18
CA TYR A 204 -12.49 27.46 -14.00
C TYR A 204 -13.13 28.80 -13.63
N SER A 205 -12.55 29.87 -14.15
CA SER A 205 -13.18 31.20 -14.08
C SER A 205 -13.75 31.49 -15.46
N GLU A 206 -15.06 31.31 -15.59
CA GLU A 206 -15.82 31.97 -16.65
C GLU A 206 -15.47 33.46 -16.63
N LYS A 207 -14.99 33.94 -17.77
CA LYS A 207 -14.72 35.35 -17.99
C LYS A 207 -16.05 36.08 -17.97
N ASP A 208 -16.29 36.87 -16.93
CA ASP A 208 -17.06 38.09 -17.08
C ASP A 208 -16.27 39.28 -16.56
N ALA A 209 -16.31 40.33 -17.37
CA ALA A 209 -15.49 41.52 -17.29
C ALA A 209 -15.80 42.36 -16.03
N GLN A 210 -14.77 42.70 -15.26
CA GLN A 210 -14.43 44.08 -14.91
C GLN A 210 -13.14 44.08 -14.05
N ASP A 211 -12.27 45.07 -14.31
CA ASP A 211 -10.99 45.30 -13.64
C ASP A 211 -11.02 45.15 -12.12
N VAL A 212 -10.30 44.15 -11.61
CA VAL A 212 -9.77 44.16 -10.24
C VAL A 212 -8.30 43.71 -10.30
N HIS A 213 -7.42 44.63 -9.97
CA HIS A 213 -5.99 44.41 -9.86
C HIS A 213 -5.72 43.51 -8.63
N CYS A 214 -5.50 42.21 -8.87
CA CYS A 214 -5.07 41.27 -7.83
C CYS A 214 -3.55 41.13 -7.83
N ASP A 215 -2.87 41.95 -7.01
CA ASP A 215 -1.52 41.66 -6.55
C ASP A 215 -1.58 40.49 -5.54
N GLY A 216 -1.05 39.31 -5.91
CA GLY A 216 -0.93 38.21 -4.95
C GLY A 216 -0.86 36.78 -5.48
N ALA A 217 -0.75 36.54 -6.79
CA ALA A 217 -0.42 35.20 -7.28
C ALA A 217 1.06 34.89 -6.99
N PRO A 218 1.42 33.75 -6.37
CA PRO A 218 2.81 33.34 -6.32
C PRO A 218 3.27 33.06 -7.75
N LYS A 219 4.23 33.86 -8.23
CA LYS A 219 4.93 33.63 -9.50
C LYS A 219 5.75 32.34 -9.38
N TRP A 220 5.12 31.19 -9.60
CA TRP A 220 5.85 29.94 -9.76
C TRP A 220 6.47 29.93 -11.16
N ASN A 221 7.79 29.74 -11.20
CA ASN A 221 8.58 29.67 -12.42
C ASN A 221 7.93 28.69 -13.40
N THR A 222 7.53 29.17 -14.58
CA THR A 222 6.86 28.42 -15.66
C THR A 222 7.77 27.40 -16.39
N ASN A 223 8.96 27.13 -15.88
CA ASN A 223 9.81 26.05 -16.38
C ASN A 223 9.52 24.80 -15.55
N ALA A 224 8.46 24.07 -15.92
CA ALA A 224 8.21 22.73 -15.38
C ALA A 224 9.50 21.90 -15.57
N PRO A 225 10.00 21.21 -14.52
CA PRO A 225 11.18 20.37 -14.68
C PRO A 225 10.91 19.32 -15.75
N PRO A 226 11.91 18.95 -16.58
CA PRO A 226 11.72 17.94 -17.61
C PRO A 226 11.30 16.63 -16.96
N THR A 227 10.25 16.03 -17.52
CA THR A 227 9.83 14.68 -17.13
C THR A 227 10.73 13.65 -17.79
N PHE A 228 10.80 12.48 -17.19
CA PHE A 228 11.48 11.31 -17.74
C PHE A 228 10.70 10.04 -17.44
N ASN A 229 11.04 8.97 -18.14
CA ASN A 229 10.46 7.65 -17.92
C ASN A 229 11.47 6.74 -17.26
N SER A 230 11.01 5.92 -16.31
CA SER A 230 11.82 4.89 -15.68
C SER A 230 10.92 3.75 -15.21
N GLU A 231 11.48 2.54 -15.24
CA GLU A 231 10.77 1.35 -14.81
C GLU A 231 10.77 1.26 -13.28
N MET A 232 9.60 1.02 -12.70
CA MET A 232 9.43 0.72 -11.29
C MET A 232 8.42 -0.40 -11.19
N MET A 233 8.78 -1.52 -10.56
CA MET A 233 7.94 -2.71 -10.49
C MET A 233 7.50 -3.22 -11.88
N TYR A 234 8.39 -3.17 -12.86
CA TYR A 234 8.13 -3.54 -14.27
C TYR A 234 7.12 -2.65 -15.02
N ASP A 235 6.63 -1.59 -14.38
CA ASP A 235 5.73 -0.63 -14.99
C ASP A 235 6.51 0.63 -15.39
N ASN A 236 6.17 1.21 -16.54
CA ASN A 236 6.83 2.39 -17.05
C ASN A 236 6.22 3.67 -16.46
N PHE A 237 6.82 4.18 -15.38
CA PHE A 237 6.36 5.38 -14.71
C PHE A 237 6.76 6.65 -15.47
N THR A 238 5.95 7.71 -15.35
CA THR A 238 6.36 9.06 -15.73
C THR A 238 6.81 9.79 -14.46
N LEU A 239 8.03 10.31 -14.45
CA LEU A 239 8.65 10.91 -13.27
C LEU A 239 9.11 12.34 -13.51
N VAL A 240 9.19 13.10 -12.43
CA VAL A 240 9.78 14.44 -12.38
C VAL A 240 10.78 14.51 -11.20
N PRO A 241 12.01 15.00 -11.42
CA PRO A 241 13.03 15.02 -10.39
C PRO A 241 12.79 16.10 -9.33
N VAL A 242 13.22 15.83 -8.09
CA VAL A 242 13.00 16.68 -6.91
C VAL A 242 14.26 17.49 -6.58
N TRP A 243 14.22 18.80 -6.86
CA TRP A 243 15.36 19.72 -6.73
C TRP A 243 15.25 20.73 -5.58
N GLY A 244 16.37 21.29 -5.11
CA GLY A 244 16.37 22.36 -4.10
C GLY A 244 15.77 22.03 -2.72
N LYS A 245 15.76 22.99 -1.80
CA LYS A 245 15.27 22.76 -0.42
C LYS A 245 13.76 22.69 -0.30
N GLU A 246 13.01 23.20 -1.25
CA GLU A 246 11.56 23.21 -1.24
C GLU A 246 11.05 23.26 -2.67
N GLY A 247 9.81 22.84 -2.88
CA GLY A 247 9.21 22.88 -4.21
C GLY A 247 7.77 22.41 -4.24
N TYR A 248 7.14 22.69 -5.38
CA TYR A 248 5.87 22.13 -5.79
C TYR A 248 6.09 21.44 -7.13
N LEU A 249 5.66 20.18 -7.23
CA LEU A 249 5.75 19.38 -8.44
C LEU A 249 4.37 18.84 -8.80
N ARG A 250 4.14 18.71 -10.10
CA ARG A 250 2.97 18.06 -10.69
C ARG A 250 3.44 17.19 -11.85
N VAL A 251 2.97 15.95 -11.90
CA VAL A 251 3.22 15.01 -13.00
C VAL A 251 1.94 14.21 -13.24
N CYS A 252 1.59 13.98 -14.50
CA CYS A 252 0.36 13.26 -14.86
C CYS A 252 0.66 12.12 -15.84
N ALA A 253 -0.09 11.03 -15.73
CA ALA A 253 -0.17 9.96 -16.71
C ALA A 253 -1.63 9.51 -16.84
N ASN A 254 -2.14 9.45 -18.07
CA ASN A 254 -3.53 9.15 -18.37
C ASN A 254 -4.51 10.03 -17.56
N GLY A 255 -5.35 9.44 -16.71
CA GLY A 255 -6.34 10.17 -15.90
C GLY A 255 -5.81 10.66 -14.55
N LEU A 256 -4.62 10.18 -14.12
CA LEU A 256 -4.05 10.50 -12.83
C LEU A 256 -3.01 11.61 -12.92
N CYS A 257 -3.15 12.60 -12.05
CA CYS A 257 -2.19 13.66 -11.77
C CYS A 257 -1.75 13.58 -10.31
N CYS A 258 -0.45 13.43 -10.11
CA CYS A 258 0.18 13.40 -8.81
C CYS A 258 0.86 14.73 -8.53
N HIS A 259 0.74 15.16 -7.28
CA HIS A 259 1.24 16.44 -6.82
C HIS A 259 2.05 16.25 -5.55
N LEU A 260 3.14 17.02 -5.44
CA LEU A 260 4.00 17.01 -4.28
C LEU A 260 4.35 18.43 -3.88
N LEU A 261 4.00 18.80 -2.66
CA LEU A 261 4.56 19.95 -1.97
C LEU A 261 5.56 19.44 -0.93
N TYR A 262 6.80 19.90 -1.00
CA TYR A 262 7.84 19.41 -0.10
C TYR A 262 8.78 20.51 0.40
N GLN A 263 9.39 20.21 1.55
CA GLN A 263 10.51 20.90 2.13
C GLN A 263 11.54 19.88 2.61
N ARG A 264 12.83 20.17 2.43
CA ARG A 264 13.97 19.35 2.81
C ARG A 264 14.79 20.14 3.83
N PRO A 265 14.71 19.79 5.13
CA PRO A 265 15.50 20.45 6.18
C PRO A 265 16.99 20.46 5.86
N THR A 266 17.49 19.35 5.32
CA THR A 266 18.85 19.17 4.83
C THR A 266 18.83 18.58 3.42
N LEU A 267 19.76 19.02 2.57
CA LEU A 267 19.94 18.44 1.24
C LEU A 267 20.90 17.26 1.34
N SER A 268 20.44 16.08 0.98
CA SER A 268 21.32 14.95 0.68
C SER A 268 21.84 15.07 -0.76
N LYS A 269 22.88 14.29 -1.08
CA LYS A 269 23.38 14.15 -2.46
C LYS A 269 22.53 13.17 -3.28
N GLU A 270 21.51 12.56 -2.69
CA GLU A 270 20.70 11.53 -3.32
C GLU A 270 19.67 12.16 -4.26
N LEU A 271 19.36 11.44 -5.32
CA LEU A 271 18.30 11.81 -6.23
C LEU A 271 16.96 11.26 -5.73
N TYR A 272 15.94 12.11 -5.82
CA TYR A 272 14.55 11.76 -5.56
C TYR A 272 13.70 12.17 -6.75
N ALA A 273 12.60 11.45 -6.97
CA ALA A 273 11.65 11.75 -8.01
C ALA A 273 10.20 11.57 -7.51
N LEU A 274 9.30 12.40 -8.03
CA LEU A 274 7.86 12.14 -7.97
C LEU A 274 7.46 11.39 -9.24
N GLY A 275 6.89 10.20 -9.09
CA GLY A 275 6.38 9.37 -10.16
C GLY A 275 4.86 9.24 -10.15
N VAL A 276 4.30 9.05 -11.34
CA VAL A 276 2.89 8.70 -11.58
C VAL A 276 2.78 7.50 -12.52
N PHE A 277 1.83 6.62 -12.24
CA PHE A 277 1.40 5.55 -13.13
C PHE A 277 -0.11 5.36 -13.03
N ASP A 278 -0.75 5.12 -14.17
CA ASP A 278 -2.18 4.85 -14.30
C ASP A 278 -2.33 3.85 -15.44
N GLY A 279 -2.41 2.57 -15.12
CA GLY A 279 -2.36 1.51 -16.13
C GLY A 279 -2.48 0.09 -15.59
N LEU A 280 -2.52 -0.86 -16.53
CA LEU A 280 -2.56 -2.28 -16.24
C LEU A 280 -1.15 -2.81 -16.02
N HIS A 281 -0.89 -3.34 -14.83
CA HIS A 281 0.30 -4.11 -14.53
C HIS A 281 0.13 -5.53 -15.04
N THR A 282 1.15 -6.11 -15.68
CA THR A 282 1.04 -7.43 -16.35
C THR A 282 2.15 -8.42 -15.98
N VAL A 283 3.16 -8.01 -15.21
CA VAL A 283 4.33 -8.85 -14.91
C VAL A 283 4.13 -9.55 -13.58
N HIS A 284 4.11 -10.89 -13.58
CA HIS A 284 3.82 -11.70 -12.39
C HIS A 284 2.41 -11.50 -11.77
N GLY A 285 1.49 -10.91 -12.54
CA GLY A 285 0.12 -10.69 -12.14
C GLY A 285 -0.56 -9.78 -13.15
N THR A 286 -1.88 -9.76 -13.18
CA THR A 286 -2.64 -8.81 -13.99
C THR A 286 -3.59 -8.05 -13.10
N TYR A 287 -3.37 -6.75 -13.00
CA TYR A 287 -4.15 -5.86 -12.14
C TYR A 287 -3.94 -4.39 -12.50
N TYR A 288 -5.01 -3.58 -12.45
CA TYR A 288 -4.97 -2.18 -12.80
C TYR A 288 -4.65 -1.26 -11.60
N VAL A 289 -3.64 -0.41 -11.74
CA VAL A 289 -3.17 0.45 -10.64
C VAL A 289 -3.12 1.91 -11.03
N GLN A 290 -3.40 2.76 -10.04
CA GLN A 290 -3.13 4.18 -10.04
C GLN A 290 -2.15 4.47 -8.92
N VAL A 291 -0.99 5.06 -9.20
CA VAL A 291 0.07 5.24 -8.20
C VAL A 291 0.64 6.65 -8.27
N CYS A 292 0.71 7.30 -7.11
CA CYS A 292 1.56 8.47 -6.87
C CYS A 292 2.68 8.08 -5.92
N ALA A 293 3.95 8.29 -6.29
CA ALA A 293 5.08 7.88 -5.46
C ALA A 293 6.21 8.91 -5.45
N LEU A 294 6.60 9.37 -4.26
CA LEU A 294 7.88 10.03 -4.01
C LEU A 294 8.89 8.96 -3.64
N VAL A 295 9.93 8.77 -4.45
CA VAL A 295 10.90 7.69 -4.30
C VAL A 295 12.34 8.20 -4.32
N LYS A 296 13.20 7.55 -3.53
CA LYS A 296 14.65 7.65 -3.67
C LYS A 296 15.10 6.82 -4.87
N CYS A 297 15.96 7.38 -5.72
CA CYS A 297 16.54 6.63 -6.84
C CYS A 297 17.75 5.80 -6.38
N GLY A 298 18.07 4.74 -7.12
CA GLY A 298 19.21 3.85 -6.84
C GLY A 298 20.57 4.56 -6.90
N GLY A 299 20.69 5.55 -7.79
CA GLY A 299 21.87 6.39 -7.96
C GLY A 299 21.48 7.81 -8.39
N LEU A 300 22.41 8.48 -9.07
CA LEU A 300 22.19 9.85 -9.57
C LEU A 300 21.62 9.89 -11.00
N GLY A 301 21.60 8.75 -11.69
CA GLY A 301 20.99 8.60 -13.01
C GLY A 301 19.47 8.45 -12.91
N PHE A 302 18.74 9.05 -13.84
CA PHE A 302 17.28 9.04 -13.86
C PHE A 302 16.69 7.63 -14.06
N GLU A 303 17.40 6.79 -14.82
CA GLU A 303 17.08 5.38 -15.05
C GLU A 303 17.16 4.51 -13.78
N THR A 304 17.74 5.02 -12.70
CA THR A 304 17.83 4.31 -11.43
C THR A 304 16.61 4.55 -10.53
N CYS A 305 15.72 5.47 -10.89
CA CYS A 305 14.50 5.76 -10.14
C CYS A 305 13.49 4.63 -10.35
N GLY A 306 13.20 3.89 -9.28
CA GLY A 306 12.38 2.67 -9.34
C GLY A 306 13.15 1.39 -8.99
N GLN A 307 14.48 1.45 -8.89
CA GLN A 307 15.31 0.35 -8.39
C GLN A 307 15.08 0.07 -6.90
N GLU A 308 15.34 -1.16 -6.49
CA GLU A 308 15.23 -1.57 -5.10
C GLU A 308 16.29 -0.91 -4.22
N VAL A 309 15.84 -0.12 -3.25
CA VAL A 309 16.69 0.60 -2.31
C VAL A 309 16.12 0.47 -0.89
N THR A 310 16.97 0.17 0.08
CA THR A 310 16.58 0.04 1.50
C THR A 310 17.12 1.16 2.38
N GLU A 311 18.15 1.86 1.91
CA GLU A 311 18.81 2.95 2.64
C GLU A 311 18.59 4.29 1.96
N ALA A 312 18.41 5.34 2.78
CA ALA A 312 18.23 6.70 2.35
C ALA A 312 18.68 7.69 3.44
N ALA A 313 19.18 8.86 3.02
CA ALA A 313 19.58 9.95 3.92
C ALA A 313 18.71 11.22 3.78
N GLY A 314 17.94 11.34 2.70
CA GLY A 314 17.10 12.51 2.41
C GLY A 314 15.92 12.63 3.35
N ILE A 315 15.86 13.72 4.12
CA ILE A 315 14.75 14.03 5.02
C ILE A 315 13.76 14.96 4.32
N PHE A 316 12.48 14.67 4.48
CA PHE A 316 11.37 15.39 3.87
C PHE A 316 10.31 15.76 4.90
N GLU A 317 9.77 16.96 4.74
CA GLU A 317 8.43 17.32 5.15
C GLU A 317 7.62 17.46 3.85
N PHE A 318 6.52 16.73 3.73
CA PHE A 318 5.81 16.68 2.45
C PHE A 318 4.31 16.48 2.59
N HIS A 319 3.64 16.89 1.53
CA HIS A 319 2.24 16.65 1.24
C HIS A 319 2.18 16.08 -0.18
N LEU A 320 1.78 14.81 -0.29
CA LEU A 320 1.61 14.06 -1.54
C LEU A 320 0.12 13.83 -1.78
N TRP A 321 -0.38 14.14 -2.97
CA TRP A 321 -1.79 13.89 -3.30
C TRP A 321 -2.00 13.60 -4.79
N GLY A 322 -3.18 13.07 -5.12
CA GLY A 322 -3.62 12.90 -6.49
C GLY A 322 -5.13 12.72 -6.63
N ASN A 323 -5.61 12.90 -7.86
CA ASN A 323 -7.02 12.76 -8.24
C ASN A 323 -7.36 11.29 -8.60
N PHE A 324 -7.23 10.39 -7.63
CA PHE A 324 -7.53 8.97 -7.82
C PHE A 324 -8.99 8.76 -8.21
N SER A 325 -9.25 7.82 -9.11
CA SER A 325 -10.62 7.43 -9.49
C SER A 325 -11.16 6.22 -8.71
N THR A 326 -10.43 5.78 -7.67
CA THR A 326 -10.78 4.65 -6.81
C THR A 326 -10.77 5.07 -5.35
N SER A 327 -11.62 4.45 -4.52
CA SER A 327 -11.58 4.59 -3.06
C SER A 327 -10.58 3.65 -2.38
N TYR A 328 -10.03 2.67 -3.10
CA TYR A 328 -9.11 1.67 -2.56
C TYR A 328 -7.67 2.12 -2.75
N ILE A 329 -7.22 3.01 -1.85
CA ILE A 329 -5.90 3.63 -1.91
C ILE A 329 -5.11 3.26 -0.66
N PHE A 330 -4.01 2.53 -0.87
CA PHE A 330 -3.13 2.03 0.17
C PHE A 330 -1.99 3.04 0.42
N PRO A 331 -2.00 3.76 1.56
CA PRO A 331 -0.93 4.68 1.91
C PRO A 331 0.30 3.91 2.38
N MET A 332 1.46 4.22 1.80
CA MET A 332 2.71 3.53 2.06
C MET A 332 3.81 4.52 2.39
N LEU A 333 4.51 4.30 3.49
CA LEU A 333 5.59 5.18 3.94
C LEU A 333 6.71 4.35 4.55
N LEU A 334 7.86 4.37 3.90
CA LEU A 334 9.03 3.59 4.25
C LEU A 334 10.27 4.51 4.31
N THR A 335 11.03 4.38 5.37
CA THR A 335 12.30 5.08 5.57
C THR A 335 13.47 4.09 5.68
N SER A 336 14.69 4.62 5.76
CA SER A 336 15.95 3.88 5.78
C SER A 336 15.91 2.68 6.73
N GLY A 337 16.50 1.56 6.31
CA GLY A 337 16.54 0.33 7.09
C GLY A 337 15.20 -0.40 7.17
N MET A 338 14.33 -0.26 6.15
CA MET A 338 13.01 -0.90 6.11
C MET A 338 12.12 -0.53 7.30
N THR A 339 12.15 0.75 7.67
CA THR A 339 11.42 1.29 8.82
C THR A 339 10.07 1.85 8.37
N LEU A 340 8.98 1.37 8.98
CA LEU A 340 7.64 1.89 8.72
C LEU A 340 7.39 3.17 9.50
N GLU A 341 6.79 4.15 8.83
CA GLU A 341 6.38 5.41 9.43
C GLU A 341 4.85 5.54 9.46
N THR A 342 4.35 6.36 10.39
CA THR A 342 2.93 6.72 10.45
C THR A 342 2.75 8.09 9.80
N PRO A 343 1.89 8.23 8.77
CA PRO A 343 1.50 9.54 8.27
C PRO A 343 0.88 10.39 9.39
N ASP A 344 1.11 11.70 9.36
CA ASP A 344 0.49 12.59 10.33
C ASP A 344 -0.99 12.79 10.00
N GLN A 345 -1.30 12.89 8.71
CA GLN A 345 -2.64 13.06 8.16
C GLN A 345 -2.76 12.36 6.81
N LEU A 346 -3.95 11.87 6.50
CA LEU A 346 -4.32 11.32 5.21
C LEU A 346 -5.84 11.41 5.04
N GLY A 347 -6.33 11.35 3.80
CA GLY A 347 -7.76 11.30 3.52
C GLY A 347 -8.13 11.99 2.21
N TRP A 348 -9.42 12.22 2.02
CA TRP A 348 -9.98 12.93 0.87
C TRP A 348 -10.20 14.40 1.18
N GLU A 349 -9.81 15.27 0.25
CA GLU A 349 -10.09 16.70 0.28
C GLU A 349 -10.18 17.25 -1.15
N ASN A 350 -11.32 17.89 -1.49
CA ASN A 350 -11.61 18.41 -2.83
C ASN A 350 -11.27 17.41 -3.96
N ASP A 351 -11.86 16.21 -3.90
CA ASP A 351 -11.67 15.12 -4.87
C ASP A 351 -10.22 14.63 -5.05
N ASN A 352 -9.33 14.98 -4.12
CA ASN A 352 -7.96 14.49 -4.09
C ASN A 352 -7.73 13.66 -2.82
N TYR A 353 -7.11 12.49 -2.98
CA TYR A 353 -6.62 11.73 -1.85
C TYR A 353 -5.20 12.14 -1.52
N PHE A 354 -4.94 12.43 -0.25
CA PHE A 354 -3.65 12.93 0.19
C PHE A 354 -3.04 12.11 1.32
N LEU A 355 -1.72 12.21 1.41
CA LEU A 355 -0.89 11.74 2.51
C LEU A 355 0.10 12.83 2.88
N ARG A 356 0.24 13.06 4.18
CA ARG A 356 1.10 14.10 4.73
C ARG A 356 1.98 13.56 5.83
N LYS A 357 3.24 14.00 5.82
CA LYS A 357 4.20 13.73 6.89
C LYS A 357 5.14 14.92 7.11
N SER A 358 5.28 15.29 8.37
CA SER A 358 6.29 16.18 8.91
C SER A 358 7.15 15.39 9.91
N GLY A 359 8.47 15.61 9.89
CA GLY A 359 9.40 14.91 10.77
C GLY A 359 9.47 13.40 10.53
N LEU A 360 10.27 12.97 9.55
CA LEU A 360 10.66 11.56 9.40
C LEU A 360 11.72 11.18 10.43
N SER A 361 11.68 9.95 10.94
CA SER A 361 12.70 9.43 11.87
C SER A 361 14.05 9.14 11.20
N SER A 362 14.05 8.82 9.90
CA SER A 362 15.23 8.56 9.08
C SER A 362 14.98 8.95 7.62
N GLY A 363 15.97 8.78 6.74
CA GLY A 363 15.85 9.19 5.33
C GLY A 363 14.72 8.46 4.61
N LEU A 364 14.00 9.18 3.75
CA LEU A 364 12.86 8.67 3.01
C LEU A 364 13.31 7.66 1.95
N VAL A 365 12.80 6.44 2.01
CA VAL A 365 12.95 5.48 0.89
C VAL A 365 11.81 5.70 -0.10
N THR A 366 10.58 5.73 0.41
CA THR A 366 9.39 5.98 -0.41
C THR A 366 8.22 6.50 0.42
N ALA A 367 7.46 7.40 -0.18
CA ALA A 367 6.10 7.73 0.21
C ALA A 367 5.20 7.51 -1.01
N ALA A 368 4.19 6.65 -0.90
CA ALA A 368 3.32 6.32 -2.01
C ALA A 368 1.84 6.23 -1.62
N LEU A 369 1.00 6.56 -2.58
CA LEU A 369 -0.44 6.33 -2.59
C LEU A 369 -0.70 5.30 -3.70
N TYR A 370 -0.97 4.05 -3.31
CA TYR A 370 -1.13 2.92 -4.23
C TYR A 370 -2.60 2.57 -4.37
N GLY A 371 -3.23 2.99 -5.45
CA GLY A 371 -4.64 2.78 -5.76
C GLY A 371 -4.89 1.55 -6.61
N ARG A 372 -5.94 0.79 -6.28
CA ARG A 372 -6.41 -0.36 -7.08
C ARG A 372 -7.77 -0.09 -7.72
N LEU A 373 -7.87 -0.32 -9.02
CA LEU A 373 -9.11 -0.21 -9.81
C LEU A 373 -9.54 -1.61 -10.21
N TYR A 374 -10.13 -2.34 -9.27
CA TYR A 374 -10.45 -3.76 -9.43
C TYR A 374 -11.40 -4.06 -10.60
N GLU A 375 -12.23 -3.10 -10.99
CA GLU A 375 -13.14 -3.20 -12.14
C GLU A 375 -12.44 -3.13 -13.50
N LYS A 376 -11.14 -2.82 -13.54
CA LYS A 376 -10.30 -2.73 -14.74
C LYS A 376 -9.22 -3.81 -14.83
N ASP A 377 -9.22 -4.77 -13.89
CA ASP A 377 -8.26 -5.88 -13.86
C ASP A 377 -8.35 -6.80 -15.09
#